data_AF-A0A2X2MEN9-F1
#
_entry.id   AF-A0A2X2MEN9-F1
#
_cell.length_a   1.000
_cell.length_b   1.000
_cell.length_c   1.000
_cell.angle_alpha   90.00
_cell.angle_beta   90.00
_cell.angle_gamma   90.00
#
_symmetry.space_group_name_H-M   'P 1'
#
loop_
_entity.id
_entity.type
_entity.pdbx_description
1 polymer ?
#
loop_
_entity_poly.entity_id
_entity_poly.type
_entity_poly.pdbx_seq_one_letter_code
_entity_poly.pdbx_strand_id
1 'polypeptide(L)'
;MLTSQLSVALAYGLLDIIEIFNDLLARYDEDEANYEAFIRELIFREFYYVLMTQYPETSYQAFKSKYRQIKWSQNEADFNAWCEGQTGFPIIDAAIMELTQTGFMHNRMRMVVSQFLTKDLFIDWTWGEKFFRKHLIDYDAASNIHGWQWSASTGTDAVPYFRMFNPIRQSERFDPKALYIKTYLPIFNQIDAKYLHDTQRNESNLFELGIELGRHYPRQMVDHQEKRTQVLAAFKALD
;
A
#
# COMPACT_ATOMS: atom_id res chain seq x y z
N MET A 1 -11.28 -5.96 -8.85
CA MET A 1 -12.02 -4.67 -8.83
C MET A 1 -11.55 -3.88 -10.03
N LEU A 2 -12.48 -3.34 -10.82
CA LEU A 2 -12.14 -2.49 -11.96
C LEU A 2 -12.00 -1.04 -11.48
N THR A 3 -11.09 -0.27 -12.06
CA THR A 3 -10.87 1.15 -11.78
C THR A 3 -10.75 1.91 -13.10
N SER A 4 -10.86 3.24 -13.06
CA SER A 4 -10.87 4.09 -14.25
C SER A 4 -9.52 4.19 -14.99
N GLN A 5 -8.41 3.88 -14.30
CA GLN A 5 -7.04 4.04 -14.80
C GLN A 5 -6.68 5.47 -15.27
N LEU A 6 -7.46 6.49 -14.85
CA LEU A 6 -7.24 7.89 -15.25
C LEU A 6 -6.15 8.61 -14.44
N SER A 7 -5.54 7.97 -13.44
CA SER A 7 -4.58 8.62 -12.54
C SER A 7 -3.38 9.21 -13.27
N VAL A 8 -2.85 8.53 -14.28
CA VAL A 8 -1.75 9.05 -15.12
C VAL A 8 -2.18 10.32 -15.86
N ALA A 9 -3.34 10.28 -16.51
CA ALA A 9 -3.85 11.44 -17.25
C ALA A 9 -4.10 12.65 -16.33
N LEU A 10 -4.65 12.41 -15.14
CA LEU A 10 -4.89 13.45 -14.14
C LEU A 10 -3.61 13.98 -13.47
N ALA A 11 -2.58 13.15 -13.29
CA ALA A 11 -1.30 13.56 -12.72
C ALA A 11 -0.53 14.49 -13.67
N TYR A 12 -0.62 14.25 -14.98
CA TYR A 12 0.07 15.05 -16.01
C TYR A 12 -0.82 16.12 -16.66
N GLY A 13 -2.06 16.31 -16.20
CA GLY A 13 -2.98 17.31 -16.76
C GLY A 13 -3.38 17.04 -18.21
N LEU A 14 -3.38 15.77 -18.63
CA LEU A 14 -3.83 15.35 -19.96
C LEU A 14 -5.35 15.34 -20.09
N LEU A 15 -6.05 15.30 -18.95
CA LEU A 15 -7.50 15.46 -18.85
C LEU A 15 -7.83 16.54 -17.82
N ASP A 16 -8.83 17.36 -18.11
CA ASP A 16 -9.37 18.31 -17.16
C ASP A 16 -10.28 17.59 -16.16
N ILE A 17 -9.98 17.74 -14.87
CA ILE A 17 -10.78 17.15 -13.81
C ILE A 17 -12.19 17.74 -13.76
N ILE A 18 -12.37 19.01 -14.15
CA ILE A 18 -13.68 19.67 -14.18
C ILE A 18 -14.56 19.07 -15.26
N GLU A 19 -14.00 18.73 -16.43
CA GLU A 19 -14.71 18.00 -17.48
C GLU A 19 -15.18 16.63 -16.98
N ILE A 20 -14.33 15.90 -16.26
CA ILE A 20 -14.69 14.60 -15.67
C ILE A 20 -15.82 14.77 -14.65
N PHE A 21 -15.75 15.76 -13.74
CA PHE A 21 -16.83 16.03 -12.80
C PHE A 21 -18.14 16.36 -13.50
N ASN A 22 -18.11 17.23 -14.53
CA ASN A 22 -19.30 17.61 -15.27
C ASN A 22 -19.93 16.41 -16.00
N ASP A 23 -19.12 15.53 -16.59
CA ASP A 23 -19.60 14.30 -17.24
C ASP A 23 -20.27 13.35 -16.23
N LEU A 24 -19.63 13.12 -15.08
CA LEU A 24 -20.18 12.29 -14.00
C LEU A 24 -21.48 12.87 -13.42
N LEU A 25 -21.57 14.19 -13.25
CA LEU A 25 -22.76 14.86 -12.72
C LEU A 25 -23.91 14.89 -13.73
N ALA A 26 -23.62 15.09 -15.02
CA ALA A 26 -24.64 15.09 -16.07
C ALA A 26 -25.34 13.72 -16.20
N ARG A 27 -24.64 12.65 -15.82
CA ARG A 27 -25.09 11.27 -15.90
C ARG A 27 -25.41 10.67 -14.54
N TYR A 28 -25.40 11.47 -13.47
CA TYR A 28 -25.45 11.00 -12.09
C TYR A 28 -26.59 10.00 -11.85
N ASP A 29 -27.79 10.30 -12.33
CA ASP A 29 -28.99 9.50 -12.14
C ASP A 29 -28.96 8.14 -12.89
N GLU A 30 -28.01 7.92 -13.82
CA GLU A 30 -27.87 6.64 -14.53
C GLU A 30 -27.28 5.53 -13.63
N ASP A 31 -26.38 5.89 -12.71
CA ASP A 31 -25.70 4.96 -11.79
C ASP A 31 -25.14 5.72 -10.58
N GLU A 32 -26.05 6.26 -9.76
CA GLU A 32 -25.73 7.14 -8.64
C GLU A 32 -24.64 6.55 -7.73
N ALA A 33 -24.73 5.27 -7.39
CA ALA A 33 -23.81 4.63 -6.45
C ALA A 33 -22.37 4.55 -6.99
N ASN A 34 -22.18 4.23 -8.27
CA ASN A 34 -20.85 4.18 -8.86
C ASN A 34 -20.30 5.59 -9.15
N TYR A 35 -21.15 6.51 -9.60
CA TYR A 35 -20.73 7.88 -9.87
C TYR A 35 -20.42 8.66 -8.60
N GLU A 36 -21.20 8.51 -7.54
CA GLU A 36 -20.87 9.07 -6.22
C GLU A 36 -19.54 8.49 -5.70
N ALA A 37 -19.32 7.18 -5.86
CA ALA A 37 -18.05 6.57 -5.48
C ALA A 37 -16.86 7.13 -6.25
N PHE A 38 -17.00 7.35 -7.57
CA PHE A 38 -15.94 7.94 -8.38
C PHE A 38 -15.72 9.42 -8.04
N ILE A 39 -16.78 10.22 -7.94
CA ILE A 39 -16.73 11.63 -7.49
C ILE A 39 -15.97 11.74 -6.16
N ARG A 40 -16.23 10.85 -5.21
CA ARG A 40 -15.50 10.82 -3.94
C ARG A 40 -14.00 10.57 -4.11
N GLU A 41 -13.58 9.66 -4.99
CA GLU A 41 -12.15 9.44 -5.27
C GLU A 41 -11.49 10.67 -5.94
N LEU A 42 -12.21 11.39 -6.81
CA LEU A 42 -11.74 12.67 -7.37
C LEU A 42 -11.63 13.75 -6.28
N ILE A 43 -12.60 13.82 -5.38
CA ILE A 43 -12.54 14.75 -4.23
C ILE A 43 -11.35 14.43 -3.31
N PHE A 44 -10.98 13.16 -3.13
CA PHE A 44 -9.77 12.82 -2.37
C PHE A 44 -8.49 13.39 -2.99
N ARG A 45 -8.36 13.39 -4.33
CA ARG A 45 -7.26 14.08 -5.01
C ARG A 45 -7.26 15.57 -4.67
N GLU A 46 -8.40 16.25 -4.86
CA GLU A 46 -8.52 17.68 -4.58
C GLU A 46 -8.23 18.02 -3.11
N PHE A 47 -8.73 17.20 -2.19
CA PHE A 47 -8.46 17.33 -0.76
C PHE A 47 -6.96 17.30 -0.46
N TYR A 48 -6.22 16.38 -1.06
CA TYR A 48 -4.77 16.32 -0.89
C TYR A 48 -4.05 17.54 -1.48
N TYR A 49 -4.51 18.10 -2.61
CA TYR A 49 -3.97 19.35 -3.15
C TYR A 49 -4.22 20.55 -2.24
N VAL A 50 -5.42 20.64 -1.64
CA VAL A 50 -5.73 21.66 -0.63
C VAL A 50 -4.79 21.55 0.55
N LEU A 51 -4.60 20.34 1.10
CA LEU A 51 -3.68 20.12 2.22
C LEU A 51 -2.24 20.50 1.87
N MET A 52 -1.73 20.08 0.71
CA MET A 52 -0.35 20.33 0.32
C MET A 52 -0.10 21.83 0.09
N THR A 53 -1.10 22.57 -0.36
CA THR A 53 -1.03 24.02 -0.57
C THR A 53 -1.05 24.79 0.77
N GLN A 54 -1.91 24.38 1.70
CA GLN A 54 -2.03 25.04 3.02
C GLN A 54 -0.93 24.63 4.01
N TYR A 55 -0.40 23.42 3.87
CA TYR A 55 0.58 22.81 4.78
C TYR A 55 1.76 22.19 4.01
N PRO A 56 2.52 22.98 3.24
CA PRO A 56 3.59 22.46 2.37
C PRO A 56 4.71 21.73 3.14
N GLU A 57 4.90 22.05 4.42
CA GLU A 57 5.86 21.37 5.28
C GLU A 57 5.54 19.89 5.47
N THR A 58 4.27 19.50 5.28
CA THR A 58 3.84 18.09 5.42
C THR A 58 4.36 17.20 4.30
N SER A 59 5.03 17.77 3.29
CA SER A 59 5.79 17.03 2.28
C SER A 59 6.97 16.23 2.84
N TYR A 60 7.51 16.63 3.99
CA TYR A 60 8.68 15.98 4.60
C TYR A 60 8.54 15.68 6.09
N GLN A 61 7.42 16.03 6.73
CA GLN A 61 7.15 15.68 8.12
C GLN A 61 5.70 15.31 8.35
N ALA A 62 5.44 14.57 9.43
CA ALA A 62 4.08 14.23 9.86
C ALA A 62 3.20 15.48 10.04
N PHE A 63 1.97 15.41 9.51
CA PHE A 63 0.94 16.43 9.68
C PHE A 63 0.68 16.69 11.17
N LYS A 64 0.37 15.64 11.93
CA LYS A 64 0.17 15.72 13.37
C LYS A 64 1.51 15.84 14.09
N SER A 65 1.75 16.98 14.71
CA SER A 65 3.02 17.33 15.35
C SER A 65 3.52 16.30 16.36
N LYS A 66 2.62 15.70 17.15
CA LYS A 66 2.98 14.65 18.13
C LYS A 66 3.68 13.43 17.53
N TYR A 67 3.42 13.13 16.25
CA TYR A 67 4.02 11.99 15.57
C TYR A 67 5.36 12.29 14.89
N ARG A 68 5.83 13.55 14.92
CA ARG A 68 7.16 13.92 14.42
C ARG A 68 8.31 13.34 15.26
N GLN A 69 7.99 12.90 16.49
CA GLN A 69 8.94 12.31 17.44
C GLN A 69 8.93 10.78 17.42
N ILE A 70 8.20 10.14 16.50
CA ILE A 70 8.25 8.68 16.34
C ILE A 70 9.70 8.28 16.02
N LYS A 71 10.23 7.35 16.81
CA LYS A 71 11.54 6.74 16.55
C LYS A 71 11.36 5.57 15.58
N TRP A 72 11.34 5.88 14.30
CA TRP A 72 11.25 4.87 13.23
C TRP A 72 12.48 3.96 13.19
N SER A 73 12.28 2.72 12.78
CA SER A 73 13.36 1.78 12.46
C SER A 73 14.24 2.35 11.35
N GLN A 74 15.56 2.21 11.53
CA GLN A 74 16.58 2.55 10.53
C GLN A 74 17.17 1.28 9.89
N ASN A 75 16.43 0.16 9.93
CA ASN A 75 16.90 -1.10 9.38
C ASN A 75 16.85 -1.07 7.84
N GLU A 76 17.96 -0.68 7.21
CA GLU A 76 18.10 -0.63 5.76
C GLU A 76 17.95 -2.00 5.09
N ALA A 77 18.32 -3.09 5.77
CA ALA A 77 18.16 -4.44 5.23
C ALA A 77 16.67 -4.79 5.05
N ASP A 78 15.84 -4.48 6.04
CA ASP A 78 14.39 -4.69 5.96
C ASP A 78 13.77 -3.82 4.85
N PHE A 79 14.22 -2.58 4.72
CA PHE A 79 13.76 -1.69 3.65
C PHE A 79 14.11 -2.22 2.26
N ASN A 80 15.35 -2.69 2.07
CA ASN A 80 15.80 -3.22 0.79
C ASN A 80 15.04 -4.51 0.45
N ALA A 81 14.83 -5.41 1.41
CA ALA A 81 14.00 -6.60 1.21
C ALA A 81 12.57 -6.24 0.80
N TRP A 82 11.99 -5.18 1.38
CA TRP A 82 10.69 -4.67 0.94
C TRP A 82 10.73 -4.09 -0.48
N CYS A 83 11.74 -3.30 -0.84
CA CYS A 83 11.88 -2.74 -2.19
C CYS A 83 12.09 -3.81 -3.27
N GLU A 84 12.69 -4.95 -2.89
CA GLU A 84 12.98 -6.08 -3.77
C GLU A 84 11.86 -7.12 -3.79
N GLY A 85 10.77 -6.93 -3.04
CA GLY A 85 9.69 -7.91 -2.92
C GLY A 85 10.18 -9.26 -2.38
N GLN A 86 11.00 -9.21 -1.33
CA GLN A 86 11.59 -10.37 -0.65
C GLN A 86 11.16 -10.45 0.82
N THR A 87 9.93 -10.04 1.14
CA THR A 87 9.42 -9.96 2.52
C THR A 87 8.97 -11.31 3.09
N GLY A 88 8.72 -12.28 2.21
CA GLY A 88 8.13 -13.58 2.57
C GLY A 88 6.61 -13.55 2.70
N PHE A 89 5.97 -12.41 2.41
CA PHE A 89 4.52 -12.26 2.30
C PHE A 89 4.13 -12.12 0.83
N PRO A 90 3.55 -13.16 0.19
CA PRO A 90 3.37 -13.15 -1.27
C PRO A 90 2.55 -11.99 -1.82
N ILE A 91 1.57 -11.48 -1.06
CA ILE A 91 0.78 -10.32 -1.50
C ILE A 91 1.59 -9.01 -1.51
N ILE A 92 2.53 -8.86 -0.57
CA ILE A 92 3.42 -7.70 -0.51
C ILE A 92 4.42 -7.78 -1.65
N ASP A 93 5.06 -8.95 -1.78
CA ASP A 93 6.09 -9.20 -2.78
C ASP A 93 5.52 -9.07 -4.20
N ALA A 94 4.34 -9.64 -4.47
CA ALA A 94 3.64 -9.48 -5.74
C ALA A 94 3.30 -8.02 -6.06
N ALA A 95 2.92 -7.23 -5.05
CA ALA A 95 2.62 -5.82 -5.26
C ALA A 95 3.87 -4.99 -5.56
N ILE A 96 4.98 -5.26 -4.90
CA ILE A 96 6.25 -4.61 -5.21
C ILE A 96 6.72 -4.99 -6.63
N MET A 97 6.52 -6.25 -7.04
CA MET A 97 6.77 -6.69 -8.40
C MET A 97 5.85 -5.98 -9.42
N GLU A 98 4.56 -5.85 -9.14
CA GLU A 98 3.63 -5.08 -10.00
C GLU A 98 4.14 -3.66 -10.23
N LEU A 99 4.48 -2.94 -9.15
CA LEU A 99 4.97 -1.57 -9.22
C LEU A 99 6.27 -1.44 -10.01
N THR A 100 7.24 -2.29 -9.73
CA THR A 100 8.58 -2.19 -10.35
C THR A 100 8.59 -2.61 -11.81
N GLN A 101 7.70 -3.53 -12.21
CA GLN A 101 7.61 -4.01 -13.60
C GLN A 101 6.72 -3.14 -14.48
N THR A 102 5.62 -2.60 -13.94
CA THR A 102 4.60 -1.90 -14.72
C THR A 102 4.58 -0.39 -14.49
N GLY A 103 5.17 0.07 -13.38
CA GLY A 103 5.05 1.43 -12.90
C GLY A 103 3.67 1.79 -12.34
N PHE A 104 2.73 0.85 -12.30
CA PHE A 104 1.40 1.04 -11.74
C PHE A 104 1.23 0.14 -10.53
N MET A 105 0.31 0.49 -9.62
CA MET A 105 -0.12 -0.39 -8.53
C MET A 105 -1.56 -0.05 -8.18
N HIS A 106 -2.43 -1.05 -8.04
CA HIS A 106 -3.82 -0.81 -7.63
C HIS A 106 -3.87 -0.17 -6.23
N ASN A 107 -4.77 0.81 -6.00
CA ASN A 107 -4.83 1.58 -4.74
C ASN A 107 -4.88 0.68 -3.48
N ARG A 108 -5.70 -0.39 -3.51
CA ARG A 108 -5.74 -1.37 -2.42
C ARG A 108 -4.36 -1.96 -2.10
N MET A 109 -3.56 -2.29 -3.11
CA MET A 109 -2.21 -2.83 -2.90
C MET A 109 -1.26 -1.76 -2.37
N ARG A 110 -1.39 -0.50 -2.85
CA ARG A 110 -0.64 0.65 -2.29
C ARG A 110 -0.85 0.76 -0.78
N MET A 111 -2.10 0.68 -0.31
CA MET A 111 -2.44 0.72 1.11
C MET A 111 -1.86 -0.47 1.91
N VAL A 112 -1.82 -1.66 1.30
CA VAL A 112 -1.33 -2.88 1.97
C VAL A 112 0.19 -2.83 2.12
N VAL A 113 0.93 -2.49 1.06
CA VAL A 113 2.40 -2.40 1.13
C VAL A 113 2.87 -1.20 1.96
N SER A 114 2.13 -0.09 1.97
CA SER A 114 2.47 1.07 2.78
C SER A 114 2.25 0.83 4.27
N GLN A 115 1.17 0.14 4.65
CA GLN A 115 0.97 -0.28 6.04
C GLN A 115 2.01 -1.31 6.47
N PHE A 116 2.37 -2.25 5.60
CA PHE A 116 3.44 -3.20 5.91
C PHE A 116 4.76 -2.48 6.22
N LEU A 117 5.17 -1.54 5.36
CA LEU A 117 6.39 -0.75 5.59
C LEU A 117 6.32 0.05 6.91
N THR A 118 5.23 0.78 7.12
CA THR A 118 5.13 1.74 8.24
C THR A 118 4.73 1.12 9.57
N LYS A 119 4.16 -0.08 9.57
CA LYS A 119 3.65 -0.75 10.77
C LYS A 119 4.39 -2.06 11.06
N ASP A 120 4.47 -2.95 10.08
CA ASP A 120 5.15 -4.24 10.28
C ASP A 120 6.67 -4.08 10.30
N LEU A 121 7.25 -3.29 9.39
CA LEU A 121 8.69 -2.98 9.42
C LEU A 121 9.02 -1.78 10.31
N PHE A 122 8.00 -0.97 10.64
CA PHE A 122 8.12 0.23 11.44
C PHE A 122 9.15 1.24 10.87
N ILE A 123 9.23 1.32 9.54
CA ILE A 123 10.11 2.23 8.80
C ILE A 123 9.36 3.52 8.49
N ASP A 124 10.11 4.63 8.44
CA ASP A 124 9.58 5.95 8.12
C ASP A 124 8.92 5.97 6.73
N TRP A 125 7.70 6.49 6.66
CA TRP A 125 6.91 6.59 5.44
C TRP A 125 7.60 7.38 4.32
N THR A 126 8.51 8.31 4.65
CA THR A 126 9.28 9.08 3.68
C THR A 126 10.21 8.21 2.82
N TRP A 127 10.61 7.04 3.31
CA TRP A 127 11.41 6.09 2.54
C TRP A 127 10.56 5.43 1.46
N GLY A 128 9.36 4.98 1.83
CA GLY A 128 8.36 4.45 0.90
C GLY A 128 7.88 5.50 -0.11
N GLU A 129 7.69 6.75 0.33
CA GLU A 129 7.35 7.89 -0.55
C GLU A 129 8.39 8.07 -1.66
N LYS A 130 9.68 8.08 -1.31
CA LYS A 130 10.79 8.20 -2.27
C LYS A 130 10.85 7.01 -3.23
N PHE A 131 10.61 5.78 -2.73
CA PHE A 131 10.53 4.59 -3.57
C PHE A 131 9.37 4.71 -4.57
N PHE A 132 8.17 5.08 -4.10
CA PHE A 132 6.99 5.25 -4.95
C PHE A 132 7.20 6.37 -5.98
N ARG A 133 7.85 7.47 -5.60
CA ARG A 133 8.22 8.56 -6.53
C ARG A 133 9.07 8.09 -7.70
N LYS A 134 9.95 7.12 -7.48
CA LYS A 134 10.84 6.59 -8.52
C LYS A 134 10.12 5.66 -9.49
N HIS A 135 9.08 4.96 -9.03
CA HIS A 135 8.47 3.86 -9.78
C HIS A 135 7.06 4.15 -10.31
N LEU A 136 6.27 5.00 -9.66
CA LEU A 136 4.90 5.28 -10.09
C LEU A 136 4.87 6.17 -11.34
N ILE A 137 4.24 5.67 -12.40
CA ILE A 137 3.94 6.46 -13.61
C ILE A 137 2.82 7.47 -13.37
N ASP A 138 2.01 7.29 -12.33
CA ASP A 138 0.98 8.24 -11.91
C ASP A 138 1.39 9.04 -10.67
N TYR A 139 2.70 9.22 -10.47
CA TYR A 139 3.19 9.96 -9.32
C TYR A 139 2.63 11.38 -9.29
N ASP A 140 1.87 11.65 -8.24
CA ASP A 140 1.37 12.95 -7.85
C ASP A 140 1.83 13.23 -6.42
N ALA A 141 2.53 14.35 -6.19
CA ALA A 141 3.13 14.64 -4.89
C ALA A 141 2.06 14.73 -3.78
N ALA A 142 0.95 15.43 -4.04
CA ALA A 142 -0.12 15.60 -3.06
C ALA A 142 -0.70 14.24 -2.64
N SER A 143 -1.14 13.46 -3.63
CA SER A 143 -1.77 12.17 -3.42
C SER A 143 -0.83 11.15 -2.80
N ASN A 144 0.43 11.10 -3.25
CA ASN A 144 1.40 10.15 -2.74
C ASN A 144 1.78 10.48 -1.28
N ILE A 145 2.19 11.71 -0.99
CA ILE A 145 2.64 12.12 0.35
C ILE A 145 1.52 11.91 1.37
N HIS A 146 0.30 12.38 1.08
CA HIS A 146 -0.79 12.27 2.03
C HIS A 146 -1.35 10.85 2.12
N GLY A 147 -1.27 10.04 1.06
CA GLY A 147 -1.56 8.60 1.11
C GLY A 147 -0.58 7.83 2.00
N TRP A 148 0.71 8.16 1.95
CA TRP A 148 1.73 7.62 2.84
C TRP A 148 1.49 8.01 4.30
N GLN A 149 1.19 9.28 4.56
CA GLN A 149 0.84 9.73 5.91
C GLN A 149 -0.47 9.14 6.44
N TRP A 150 -1.45 8.90 5.56
CA TRP A 150 -2.67 8.18 5.91
C TRP A 150 -2.36 6.77 6.40
N SER A 151 -1.51 6.06 5.66
CA SER A 151 -1.08 4.68 5.98
C SER A 151 -0.24 4.60 7.25
N ALA A 152 0.62 5.59 7.47
CA ALA A 152 1.49 5.71 8.64
C ALA A 152 0.76 6.14 9.92
N SER A 153 -0.54 6.50 9.84
CA SER A 153 -1.32 7.10 10.95
C SER A 153 -0.84 8.47 11.40
N THR A 154 -0.09 9.19 10.55
CA THR A 154 0.53 10.47 10.90
C THR A 154 -0.16 11.69 10.27
N GLY A 155 -1.01 11.46 9.27
CA GLY A 155 -1.77 12.47 8.54
C GLY A 155 -2.99 13.06 9.28
N THR A 156 -3.69 13.97 8.61
CA THR A 156 -4.89 14.66 9.12
C THR A 156 -6.05 13.71 9.41
N ASP A 157 -6.53 12.97 8.40
CA ASP A 157 -7.58 11.94 8.47
C ASP A 157 -6.97 10.54 8.35
N ALA A 158 -5.86 10.31 9.04
CA ALA A 158 -5.11 9.08 8.91
C ALA A 158 -5.82 7.89 9.55
N VAL A 159 -5.58 6.70 9.00
CA VAL A 159 -6.08 5.46 9.58
C VAL A 159 -5.61 5.36 11.04
N PRO A 160 -6.50 5.02 12.00
CA PRO A 160 -6.08 4.93 13.39
C PRO A 160 -4.93 3.93 13.57
N TYR A 161 -3.92 4.26 14.38
CA TYR A 161 -2.71 3.44 14.51
C TYR A 161 -2.98 2.01 14.99
N PHE A 162 -4.08 1.79 15.71
CA PHE A 162 -4.50 0.45 16.16
C PHE A 162 -5.13 -0.39 15.04
N ARG A 163 -5.47 0.19 13.88
CA ARG A 163 -5.98 -0.53 12.70
C ARG A 163 -4.81 -0.85 11.76
N MET A 164 -4.14 -1.97 12.06
CA MET A 164 -3.12 -2.57 11.20
C MET A 164 -3.72 -3.67 10.36
N PHE A 165 -3.42 -3.66 9.08
CA PHE A 165 -3.81 -4.71 8.16
C PHE A 165 -2.92 -5.92 8.37
N ASN A 166 -3.53 -7.07 8.63
CA ASN A 166 -2.83 -8.33 8.58
C ASN A 166 -2.62 -8.70 7.09
N PRO A 167 -1.36 -8.80 6.59
CA PRO A 167 -1.09 -9.05 5.17
C PRO A 167 -1.74 -10.33 4.66
N ILE A 168 -1.75 -11.40 5.47
CA ILE A 168 -2.38 -12.69 5.14
C ILE A 168 -3.89 -12.49 4.93
N ARG A 169 -4.57 -11.80 5.86
CA ARG A 169 -6.02 -11.54 5.72
C ARG A 169 -6.35 -10.61 4.56
N GLN A 170 -5.47 -9.67 4.22
CA GLN A 170 -5.64 -8.84 3.02
C GLN A 170 -5.49 -9.68 1.76
N SER A 171 -4.51 -10.58 1.74
CA SER A 171 -4.26 -11.54 0.66
C SER A 171 -5.49 -12.42 0.42
N GLU A 172 -6.00 -13.09 1.45
CA GLU A 172 -7.19 -13.95 1.37
C GLU A 172 -8.43 -13.20 0.87
N ARG A 173 -8.61 -11.95 1.30
CA ARG A 173 -9.79 -11.15 0.97
C ARG A 173 -9.75 -10.59 -0.45
N PHE A 174 -8.59 -10.08 -0.88
CA PHE A 174 -8.47 -9.31 -2.12
C PHE A 174 -7.89 -10.12 -3.28
N ASP A 175 -7.32 -11.29 -3.00
CA ASP A 175 -6.87 -12.25 -4.00
C ASP A 175 -7.22 -13.70 -3.59
N PRO A 176 -8.50 -14.06 -3.37
CA PRO A 176 -8.89 -15.36 -2.79
C PRO A 176 -8.46 -16.59 -3.61
N LYS A 177 -8.09 -16.39 -4.88
CA LYS A 177 -7.62 -17.46 -5.79
C LYS A 177 -6.10 -17.36 -6.05
N ALA A 178 -5.40 -16.49 -5.34
CA ALA A 178 -3.98 -16.20 -5.51
C ALA A 178 -3.59 -15.85 -6.97
N LEU A 179 -4.51 -15.31 -7.78
CA LEU A 179 -4.26 -15.05 -9.21
C LEU A 179 -3.31 -13.86 -9.36
N TYR A 180 -3.48 -12.82 -8.54
CA TYR A 180 -2.60 -11.67 -8.52
C TYR A 180 -1.20 -12.07 -8.07
N ILE A 181 -1.10 -12.84 -6.97
CA ILE A 181 0.17 -13.38 -6.48
C ILE A 181 0.88 -14.19 -7.56
N LYS A 182 0.20 -15.13 -8.21
CA LYS A 182 0.78 -15.99 -9.26
C LYS A 182 1.25 -15.22 -10.48
N THR A 183 0.53 -14.16 -10.84
CA THR A 183 0.89 -13.30 -11.99
C THR A 183 2.27 -12.69 -11.80
N TYR A 184 2.56 -12.18 -10.61
CA TYR A 184 3.81 -11.46 -10.33
C TYR A 184 4.88 -12.31 -9.63
N LEU A 185 4.52 -13.47 -9.10
CA LEU A 185 5.43 -14.47 -8.52
C LEU A 185 5.24 -15.83 -9.22
N PRO A 186 5.81 -16.01 -10.44
CA PRO A 186 5.55 -17.19 -11.27
C PRO A 186 5.96 -18.52 -10.64
N ILE A 187 6.85 -18.50 -9.64
CA ILE A 187 7.23 -19.68 -8.84
C ILE A 187 6.00 -20.38 -8.23
N PHE A 188 4.92 -19.64 -7.99
CA PHE A 188 3.69 -20.15 -7.36
C PHE A 188 2.61 -20.60 -8.35
N ASN A 189 2.84 -20.53 -9.66
CA ASN A 189 1.81 -20.78 -10.68
C ASN A 189 1.06 -22.11 -10.48
N GLN A 190 1.80 -23.18 -10.16
CA GLN A 190 1.26 -24.54 -9.97
C GLN A 190 0.81 -24.84 -8.54
N ILE A 191 0.93 -23.89 -7.62
CA ILE A 191 0.59 -24.09 -6.20
C ILE A 191 -0.85 -23.68 -5.94
N ASP A 192 -1.60 -24.48 -5.19
CA ASP A 192 -2.97 -24.14 -4.77
C ASP A 192 -2.98 -22.87 -3.89
N ALA A 193 -3.94 -21.97 -4.14
CA ALA A 193 -4.08 -20.69 -3.45
C ALA A 193 -4.12 -20.83 -1.92
N LYS A 194 -4.71 -21.93 -1.42
CA LYS A 194 -4.81 -22.20 0.03
C LYS A 194 -3.45 -22.28 0.76
N TYR A 195 -2.36 -22.52 0.04
CA TYR A 195 -1.00 -22.58 0.59
C TYR A 195 -0.23 -21.26 0.45
N LEU A 196 -0.73 -20.31 -0.34
CA LEU A 196 0.02 -19.11 -0.74
C LEU A 196 -0.26 -17.89 0.13
N HIS A 197 -1.45 -17.78 0.73
CA HIS A 197 -1.77 -16.61 1.56
C HIS A 197 -0.93 -16.55 2.85
N ASP A 198 -0.54 -17.71 3.38
CA ASP A 198 0.33 -17.86 4.55
C ASP A 198 1.36 -18.97 4.28
N THR A 199 2.50 -18.58 3.71
CA THR A 199 3.58 -19.49 3.30
C THR A 199 4.24 -20.16 4.49
N GLN A 200 4.47 -19.43 5.58
CA GLN A 200 5.11 -19.95 6.78
C GLN A 200 4.26 -21.03 7.44
N ARG A 201 2.95 -20.80 7.58
CA ARG A 201 2.04 -21.82 8.13
C ARG A 201 1.96 -23.07 7.26
N ASN A 202 2.15 -22.92 5.95
CA ASN A 202 2.06 -24.01 4.98
C ASN A 202 3.42 -24.53 4.51
N GLU A 203 4.51 -24.26 5.24
CA GLU A 203 5.88 -24.56 4.82
C GLU A 203 6.07 -26.03 4.43
N SER A 204 5.55 -26.98 5.22
CA SER A 204 5.66 -28.42 4.89
C SER A 204 4.97 -28.78 3.57
N ASN A 205 3.77 -28.23 3.33
CA ASN A 205 3.05 -28.47 2.06
C ASN A 205 3.80 -27.85 0.88
N LEU A 206 4.35 -26.64 1.06
CA LEU A 206 5.16 -25.97 0.02
C LEU A 206 6.42 -26.76 -0.30
N PHE A 207 7.09 -27.32 0.72
CA PHE A 207 8.27 -28.14 0.54
C PHE A 207 7.96 -29.43 -0.25
N GLU A 208 6.86 -30.12 0.07
CA GLU A 208 6.39 -31.29 -0.70
C GLU A 208 6.08 -30.95 -2.17
N LEU A 209 5.65 -29.70 -2.43
CA LEU A 209 5.42 -29.16 -3.77
C LEU A 209 6.68 -28.58 -4.43
N GLY A 210 7.87 -28.77 -3.82
CA GLY A 210 9.16 -28.36 -4.37
C GLY A 210 9.59 -26.93 -4.05
N ILE A 211 8.88 -26.23 -3.16
CA ILE A 211 9.20 -24.86 -2.75
C ILE A 211 9.75 -24.86 -1.32
N GLU A 212 11.08 -24.78 -1.22
CA GLU A 212 11.78 -24.60 0.06
C GLU A 212 11.89 -23.12 0.47
N LEU A 213 11.33 -22.77 1.64
CA LEU A 213 11.41 -21.43 2.21
C LEU A 213 12.83 -21.11 2.72
N GLY A 214 13.32 -19.92 2.39
CA GLY A 214 14.70 -19.49 2.62
C GLY A 214 15.66 -19.84 1.48
N ARG A 215 15.21 -20.63 0.49
CA ARG A 215 16.01 -20.97 -0.71
C ARG A 215 15.34 -20.51 -2.00
N HIS A 216 14.09 -20.91 -2.22
CA HIS A 216 13.35 -20.56 -3.45
C HIS A 216 12.45 -19.35 -3.26
N TYR A 217 11.94 -19.16 -2.04
CA TYR A 217 11.14 -18.01 -1.64
C TYR A 217 11.49 -17.64 -0.18
N PRO A 218 11.60 -16.36 0.20
CA PRO A 218 12.04 -15.97 1.53
C PRO A 218 11.08 -16.43 2.64
N ARG A 219 11.63 -16.58 3.85
CA ARG A 219 10.83 -16.71 5.07
C ARG A 219 10.22 -15.36 5.41
N GLN A 220 9.08 -15.35 6.12
CA GLN A 220 8.48 -14.10 6.58
C GLN A 220 9.48 -13.35 7.46
N MET A 221 9.78 -12.12 7.08
CA MET A 221 10.80 -11.31 7.76
C MET A 221 10.37 -10.80 9.14
N VAL A 222 9.07 -10.84 9.45
CA VAL A 222 8.49 -10.33 10.70
C VAL A 222 7.30 -11.17 11.15
N ASP A 223 7.09 -11.24 12.46
CA ASP A 223 5.82 -11.72 13.04
C ASP A 223 4.83 -10.55 13.19
N HIS A 224 3.71 -10.63 12.47
CA HIS A 224 2.70 -9.56 12.47
C HIS A 224 2.10 -9.29 13.87
N GLN A 225 1.93 -10.31 14.71
CA GLN A 225 1.34 -10.15 16.04
C GLN A 225 2.31 -9.42 16.98
N GLU A 226 3.58 -9.77 16.91
CA GLU A 226 4.64 -9.09 17.66
C GLU A 226 4.74 -7.62 17.23
N LYS A 227 4.83 -7.36 15.92
CA LYS A 227 4.91 -6.00 15.37
C LYS A 227 3.69 -5.16 15.72
N ARG A 228 2.50 -5.76 15.70
CA ARG A 228 1.28 -5.09 16.16
C ARG A 228 1.39 -4.61 17.61
N THR A 229 1.94 -5.43 18.49
CA THR A 229 2.13 -5.06 19.90
C THR A 229 3.15 -3.92 20.04
N GLN A 230 4.26 -3.99 19.31
CA GLN A 230 5.29 -2.94 19.30
C GLN A 230 4.76 -1.59 18.80
N VAL A 231 4.04 -1.58 17.68
CA VAL A 231 3.41 -0.36 17.12
C VAL A 231 2.44 0.25 18.12
N LEU A 232 1.56 -0.56 18.73
CA LEU A 232 0.59 -0.07 19.71
C LEU A 232 1.30 0.57 20.92
N ALA A 233 2.38 -0.03 21.40
CA ALA A 233 3.16 0.53 22.51
C ALA A 233 3.85 1.85 22.10
N ALA A 234 4.47 1.90 20.92
CA ALA A 234 5.17 3.09 20.43
C ALA A 234 4.22 4.28 20.21
N PHE A 235 3.04 4.06 19.64
CA PHE A 235 2.06 5.13 19.43
C PHE A 235 1.41 5.59 20.74
N LYS A 236 1.13 4.68 21.69
CA LYS A 236 0.60 5.04 23.01
C LYS A 236 1.58 5.88 23.85
N ALA A 237 2.88 5.69 23.67
CA ALA A 237 3.89 6.50 24.35
C ALA A 237 3.94 7.97 23.87
N LEU A 238 3.22 8.30 22.79
CA LEU A 238 3.13 9.64 22.19
C LEU A 238 1.77 10.30 22.41
N ASP A 239 0.82 9.60 23.03
CA ASP A 239 -0.48 10.13 23.45
C ASP A 239 -0.34 10.81 24.83
#